data_AF-A0A2S5W4T2-F1
#
_entry.id   AF-A0A2S5W4T2-F1
#
_cell.length_a   1.000
_cell.length_b   1.000
_cell.length_c   1.000
_cell.angle_alpha   90.00
_cell.angle_beta   90.00
_cell.angle_gamma   90.00
#
_symmetry.space_group_name_H-M   'P 1'
#
loop_
_entity.id
_entity.type
_entity.pdbx_description
1 polymer ?
#
loop_
_entity_poly.entity_id
_entity_poly.type
_entity_poly.pdbx_seq_one_letter_code
_entity_poly.pdbx_strand_id
1 'polypeptide(L)'
;MLSHDLRLSLGASGGYHPAGWHPKLAVTLLGPTPPAAELVWSVSRPDGVEWFCHRVPVPGLATDQYATVELERWGDDDDLDEPGEISFTLRVVSELDGVDQLLLDGRLSVLALPGDHQYAIAGSGMPGGAWLCLDTVDEPDAPRLCLTVPVGGDLHDGQLEAHLFVDGTRLAPATTVQALNTVTANDGSPTAQSVVTVFDSVRGWNNLAASGWGGEWHLLDARNGHYEVKLVRAARVFCVVPFDVVDGRIVAPGWVEPDPWRGAVICVQASAVGTTEATAEPSATPDDPGFAVDVAASAAVSRTIDDVYALRHASALPLSQSSGDTGGLSGAPEGALEGGPETSESLEALQPYVDRAERLLLTWQEELAAPPPYDFGQVLAAEALQREKAGHDELASAVAAVADEQPVVVAGEPTTLGAVRSRAAALFAAADARVALSQQSADDVLAPYRALLAADKLAVFDDHPADSFVYTTLDGQIIETPEQLAAADYWFFEGPLDLRSSANVEGVEITASTQGWRVLGWRFAPDGTLLDRFEQQGLGPSAPLSAFRPPA
;
A
#
# COMPACT_ATOMS: atom_id res chain seq x y z
N MET A 1 13.04 -23.71 -23.15
CA MET A 1 13.45 -23.86 -21.75
C MET A 1 12.50 -22.98 -20.96
N LEU A 2 11.54 -23.58 -20.25
CA LEU A 2 10.55 -22.86 -19.45
C LEU A 2 11.26 -22.46 -18.15
N SER A 3 11.31 -21.18 -17.83
CA SER A 3 11.82 -20.68 -16.54
C SER A 3 10.60 -20.30 -15.73
N HIS A 4 10.55 -20.71 -14.47
CA HIS A 4 9.40 -20.56 -13.60
C HIS A 4 9.94 -20.00 -12.29
N ASP A 5 9.54 -18.78 -11.95
CA ASP A 5 9.95 -18.16 -10.70
C ASP A 5 8.88 -18.32 -9.64
N LEU A 6 9.31 -18.33 -8.39
CA LEU A 6 8.46 -18.57 -7.25
C LEU A 6 8.74 -17.54 -6.18
N ARG A 7 7.75 -16.70 -5.89
CA ARG A 7 7.82 -15.79 -4.75
C ARG A 7 7.11 -16.42 -3.55
N LEU A 8 7.85 -16.55 -2.44
CA LEU A 8 7.27 -16.87 -1.15
C LEU A 8 6.73 -15.58 -0.53
N SER A 9 5.43 -15.54 -0.29
CA SER A 9 4.84 -14.52 0.59
C SER A 9 4.70 -15.07 2.00
N LEU A 10 4.96 -14.21 2.98
CA LEU A 10 4.68 -14.48 4.38
C LEU A 10 3.16 -14.54 4.55
N GLY A 11 2.62 -15.75 4.73
CA GLY A 11 1.21 -15.99 5.03
C GLY A 11 0.97 -16.25 6.52
N ALA A 12 -0.23 -15.94 7.00
CA ALA A 12 -0.69 -16.27 8.34
C ALA A 12 -0.81 -17.80 8.49
N SER A 13 -0.33 -18.36 9.61
CA SER A 13 -0.64 -19.73 9.99
C SER A 13 -2.09 -19.77 10.46
N GLY A 14 -3.00 -20.13 9.56
CA GLY A 14 -4.41 -20.28 9.92
C GLY A 14 -4.63 -21.38 10.98
N GLY A 15 -5.43 -21.08 12.00
CA GLY A 15 -5.96 -22.04 12.96
C GLY A 15 -5.10 -22.23 14.22
N TYR A 16 -5.76 -22.25 15.38
CA TYR A 16 -5.18 -22.70 16.64
C TYR A 16 -4.96 -24.22 16.58
N HIS A 17 -3.70 -24.67 16.59
CA HIS A 17 -3.32 -26.09 16.63
C HIS A 17 -2.72 -26.42 18.00
N PRO A 18 -3.54 -26.83 18.99
CA PRO A 18 -3.07 -27.06 20.37
C PRO A 18 -2.07 -28.22 20.51
N ALA A 19 -1.97 -29.08 19.50
CA ALA A 19 -1.16 -30.30 19.52
C ALA A 19 0.17 -30.19 18.76
N GLY A 20 0.43 -29.06 18.07
CA GLY A 20 1.65 -28.90 17.27
C GLY A 20 1.53 -27.84 16.17
N TRP A 21 2.29 -28.02 15.09
CA TRP A 21 2.31 -27.13 13.93
C TRP A 21 2.46 -27.90 12.62
N HIS A 22 1.96 -27.30 11.53
CA HIS A 22 2.19 -27.75 10.16
C HIS A 22 2.51 -26.55 9.26
N PRO A 23 3.36 -26.71 8.23
CA PRO A 23 3.67 -25.62 7.33
C PRO A 23 2.49 -25.32 6.41
N LYS A 24 2.35 -24.04 6.06
CA LYS A 24 1.51 -23.54 4.96
C LYS A 24 2.36 -22.64 4.09
N LEU A 25 2.11 -22.65 2.79
CA LEU A 25 2.88 -21.86 1.85
C LEU A 25 1.97 -21.19 0.83
N ALA A 26 2.08 -19.88 0.68
CA ALA A 26 1.49 -19.16 -0.44
C ALA A 26 2.59 -18.86 -1.45
N VAL A 27 2.38 -19.27 -2.70
CA VAL A 27 3.36 -19.08 -3.77
C VAL A 27 2.75 -18.37 -4.95
N THR A 28 3.48 -17.44 -5.54
CA THR A 28 3.11 -16.89 -6.84
C THR A 28 3.95 -17.55 -7.92
N LEU A 29 3.28 -18.32 -8.77
CA LEU A 29 3.85 -19.01 -9.91
C LEU A 29 3.81 -18.10 -11.14
N LEU A 30 4.97 -17.85 -11.72
CA LEU A 30 5.07 -17.14 -13.00
C LEU A 30 5.12 -18.16 -14.14
N GLY A 31 4.33 -17.92 -15.18
CA GLY A 31 4.35 -18.74 -16.38
C GLY A 31 5.67 -18.59 -17.15
N PRO A 32 5.88 -19.43 -18.17
CA PRO A 32 4.88 -20.31 -18.79
C PRO A 32 4.73 -21.69 -18.15
N THR A 33 3.50 -22.09 -17.78
CA THR A 33 3.16 -23.46 -17.31
C THR A 33 2.28 -24.18 -18.32
N PRO A 34 2.50 -25.48 -18.58
CA PRO A 34 1.64 -26.21 -19.52
C PRO A 34 0.25 -26.48 -18.91
N PRO A 35 -0.79 -26.69 -19.75
CA PRO A 35 -2.11 -27.09 -19.28
C PRO A 35 -2.06 -28.39 -18.47
N ALA A 36 -2.90 -28.50 -17.43
CA ALA A 36 -2.98 -29.67 -16.56
C ALA A 36 -1.67 -30.03 -15.82
N ALA A 37 -0.76 -29.07 -15.67
CA ALA A 37 0.37 -29.20 -14.75
C ALA A 37 -0.09 -29.27 -13.29
N GLU A 38 0.73 -29.88 -12.46
CA GLU A 38 0.60 -29.93 -11.01
C GLU A 38 1.81 -29.24 -10.38
N LEU A 39 1.57 -28.42 -9.37
CA LEU A 39 2.59 -27.97 -8.45
C LEU A 39 2.73 -29.02 -7.34
N VAL A 40 3.92 -29.61 -7.24
CA VAL A 40 4.28 -30.65 -6.29
C VAL A 40 5.11 -30.02 -5.18
N TRP A 41 4.59 -30.08 -3.95
CA TRP A 41 5.23 -29.61 -2.75
C TRP A 41 5.60 -30.79 -1.86
N SER A 42 6.90 -31.05 -1.73
CA SER A 42 7.43 -32.10 -0.86
C SER A 42 8.11 -31.47 0.34
N VAL A 43 7.75 -31.90 1.55
CA VAL A 43 8.32 -31.42 2.81
C VAL A 43 8.95 -32.59 3.56
N SER A 44 10.14 -32.36 4.09
CA SER A 44 10.87 -33.30 4.94
C SER A 44 10.89 -32.82 6.39
N ARG A 45 10.80 -33.76 7.32
CA ARG A 45 10.98 -33.53 8.76
C ARG A 45 12.42 -33.10 9.07
N PRO A 46 12.69 -32.61 10.29
CA PRO A 46 14.06 -32.25 10.70
C PRO A 46 15.08 -33.41 10.63
N ASP A 47 14.63 -34.66 10.68
CA ASP A 47 15.46 -35.85 10.51
C ASP A 47 15.75 -36.21 9.03
N GLY A 48 15.19 -35.44 8.07
CA GLY A 48 15.34 -35.64 6.63
C GLY A 48 14.40 -36.67 6.02
N VAL A 49 13.50 -37.29 6.80
CA VAL A 49 12.47 -38.19 6.28
C VAL A 49 11.34 -37.39 5.66
N GLU A 50 10.80 -37.83 4.51
CA GLU A 50 9.63 -37.18 3.89
C GLU A 50 8.47 -37.15 4.89
N TRP A 51 8.01 -35.94 5.19
CA TRP A 51 6.82 -35.72 6.00
C TRP A 51 5.58 -35.88 5.12
N PHE A 52 5.56 -35.18 3.98
CA PHE A 52 4.48 -35.29 3.02
C PHE A 52 4.86 -34.82 1.62
N CYS A 53 4.07 -35.25 0.66
CA CYS A 53 4.05 -34.75 -0.71
C CYS A 53 2.62 -34.33 -1.06
N HIS A 54 2.44 -33.07 -1.43
CA HIS A 54 1.16 -32.48 -1.80
C HIS A 54 1.20 -32.06 -3.28
N ARG A 55 0.17 -32.42 -4.04
CA ARG A 55 0.04 -32.08 -5.46
C ARG A 55 -1.19 -31.20 -5.65
N VAL A 56 -1.01 -30.03 -6.23
CA VAL A 56 -2.09 -29.07 -6.50
C VAL A 56 -2.14 -28.80 -8.00
N PRO A 57 -3.31 -28.92 -8.65
CA PRO A 57 -3.43 -28.58 -10.06
C PRO A 57 -3.16 -27.08 -10.25
N VAL A 58 -2.36 -26.74 -11.26
CA VAL A 58 -2.11 -25.34 -11.64
C VAL A 58 -2.67 -25.05 -13.03
N PRO A 59 -3.18 -23.83 -13.28
CA PRO A 59 -3.60 -23.45 -14.62
C PRO A 59 -2.41 -23.45 -15.58
N GLY A 60 -2.69 -23.65 -16.87
CA GLY A 60 -1.72 -23.35 -17.91
C GLY A 60 -1.56 -21.84 -18.05
N LEU A 61 -0.34 -21.35 -17.89
CA LEU A 61 0.02 -19.93 -17.90
C LEU A 61 0.88 -19.62 -19.12
N ALA A 62 0.61 -18.49 -19.77
CA ALA A 62 1.52 -17.88 -20.74
C ALA A 62 2.73 -17.22 -20.03
N THR A 63 3.72 -16.76 -20.81
CA THR A 63 4.98 -16.20 -20.29
C THR A 63 4.81 -14.94 -19.44
N ASP A 64 3.73 -14.20 -19.63
CA ASP A 64 3.39 -12.95 -18.94
C ASP A 64 2.28 -13.12 -17.89
N GLN A 65 1.80 -14.34 -17.69
CA GLN A 65 0.74 -14.65 -16.74
C GLN A 65 1.31 -15.19 -15.43
N TYR A 66 0.54 -15.02 -14.36
CA TYR A 66 0.85 -15.53 -13.05
C TYR A 66 -0.38 -16.15 -12.40
N ALA A 67 -0.16 -17.03 -11.42
CA ALA A 67 -1.20 -17.54 -10.53
C ALA A 67 -0.66 -17.63 -9.10
N THR A 68 -1.48 -17.25 -8.13
CA THR A 68 -1.20 -17.54 -6.72
C THR A 68 -1.77 -18.91 -6.39
N VAL A 69 -0.95 -19.76 -5.79
CA VAL A 69 -1.32 -21.10 -5.34
C VAL A 69 -1.08 -21.16 -3.85
N GLU A 70 -2.14 -21.44 -3.10
CA GLU A 70 -2.05 -21.73 -1.67
C GLU A 70 -1.82 -23.24 -1.49
N LEU A 71 -0.77 -23.56 -0.75
CA LEU A 71 -0.33 -24.92 -0.47
C LEU A 71 -0.56 -25.19 1.01
N GLU A 72 -1.54 -26.05 1.25
CA GLU A 72 -1.96 -26.45 2.59
C GLU A 72 -2.42 -27.90 2.54
N ARG A 73 -1.92 -28.71 3.47
CA ARG A 73 -2.31 -30.12 3.59
C ARG A 73 -3.00 -30.32 4.94
N TRP A 74 -4.32 -30.43 4.92
CA TRP A 74 -5.11 -30.81 6.09
C TRP A 74 -5.03 -32.32 6.33
N GLY A 75 -4.48 -32.74 7.47
CA GLY A 75 -4.49 -34.11 7.95
C GLY A 75 -4.61 -34.12 9.46
N ASP A 76 -5.60 -34.85 9.99
CA ASP A 76 -6.00 -34.78 11.41
C ASP A 76 -4.96 -35.31 12.43
N ASP A 77 -3.79 -35.78 12.01
CA ASP A 77 -2.75 -36.36 12.90
C ASP A 77 -1.30 -36.10 12.42
N ASP A 78 -1.09 -35.10 11.54
CA ASP A 78 0.23 -34.90 10.90
C ASP A 78 1.08 -33.79 11.54
N ASP A 79 0.58 -33.04 12.54
CA ASP A 79 1.29 -31.92 13.16
C ASP A 79 2.61 -32.36 13.84
N LEU A 80 3.66 -31.54 13.69
CA LEU A 80 4.90 -31.70 14.45
C LEU A 80 4.78 -30.97 15.79
N ASP A 81 5.31 -31.62 16.84
CA ASP A 81 5.40 -31.07 18.18
C ASP A 81 6.86 -30.88 18.61
N GLU A 82 7.68 -30.40 17.69
CA GLU A 82 9.07 -30.07 17.96
C GLU A 82 9.53 -28.90 17.08
N PRO A 83 10.44 -28.03 17.58
CA PRO A 83 11.09 -27.03 16.76
C PRO A 83 12.18 -27.67 15.90
N GLY A 84 12.61 -26.98 14.84
CA GLY A 84 13.69 -27.47 13.98
C GLY A 84 13.67 -26.87 12.59
N GLU A 85 14.65 -27.27 11.79
CA GLU A 85 14.72 -26.92 10.37
C GLU A 85 14.01 -27.99 9.55
N ILE A 86 13.01 -27.60 8.76
CA ILE A 86 12.39 -28.47 7.76
C ILE A 86 12.89 -28.08 6.37
N SER A 87 13.12 -29.07 5.51
CA SER A 87 13.47 -28.85 4.10
C SER A 87 12.24 -29.07 3.24
N PHE A 88 12.09 -28.31 2.17
CA PHE A 88 10.99 -28.47 1.22
C PHE A 88 11.43 -28.23 -0.22
N THR A 89 10.74 -28.86 -1.16
CA THR A 89 10.92 -28.62 -2.59
C THR A 89 9.58 -28.29 -3.25
N LEU A 90 9.64 -27.46 -4.28
CA LEU A 90 8.52 -27.13 -5.14
C LEU A 90 8.87 -27.46 -6.56
N ARG A 91 8.01 -28.22 -7.24
CA ARG A 91 8.22 -28.65 -8.63
C ARG A 91 6.97 -28.44 -9.46
N VAL A 92 7.11 -28.02 -10.71
CA VAL A 92 6.02 -28.09 -11.69
C VAL A 92 6.17 -29.37 -12.48
N VAL A 93 5.13 -30.19 -12.45
CA VAL A 93 5.09 -31.50 -13.12
C VAL A 93 3.88 -31.57 -14.06
N SER A 94 4.11 -31.92 -15.32
CA SER A 94 3.06 -32.37 -16.26
C SER A 94 3.53 -33.67 -16.90
N GLU A 95 2.88 -34.78 -16.54
CA GLU A 95 3.17 -36.09 -17.15
C GLU A 95 2.82 -36.11 -18.64
N LEU A 96 1.77 -35.38 -19.04
CA LEU A 96 1.31 -35.30 -20.42
C LEU A 96 2.30 -34.57 -21.32
N ASP A 97 2.90 -33.49 -20.81
CA ASP A 97 3.87 -32.66 -21.55
C ASP A 97 5.33 -33.06 -21.29
N GLY A 98 5.56 -34.05 -20.42
CA GLY A 98 6.89 -34.49 -20.02
C GLY A 98 7.68 -33.41 -19.25
N VAL A 99 6.98 -32.53 -18.54
CA VAL A 99 7.57 -31.47 -17.72
C VAL A 99 7.74 -32.00 -16.29
N ASP A 100 8.95 -31.87 -15.75
CA ASP A 100 9.24 -32.08 -14.35
C ASP A 100 10.39 -31.15 -13.97
N GLN A 101 10.03 -29.98 -13.43
CA GLN A 101 10.96 -28.88 -13.20
C GLN A 101 10.96 -28.49 -11.73
N LEU A 102 12.15 -28.53 -11.11
CA LEU A 102 12.38 -27.93 -9.80
C LEU A 102 12.28 -26.40 -9.90
N LEU A 103 11.37 -25.83 -9.12
CA LEU A 103 11.20 -24.39 -8.97
C LEU A 103 12.05 -23.85 -7.83
N LEU A 104 11.94 -24.52 -6.68
CA LEU A 104 12.57 -24.12 -5.45
C LEU A 104 12.98 -25.34 -4.64
N ASP A 105 14.17 -25.27 -4.06
CA ASP A 105 14.65 -26.13 -2.99
C ASP A 105 14.99 -25.20 -1.83
N GLY A 106 14.29 -25.36 -0.70
CA GLY A 106 14.25 -24.39 0.37
C GLY A 106 14.19 -25.02 1.75
N ARG A 107 14.39 -24.19 2.78
CA ARG A 107 14.35 -24.60 4.18
C ARG A 107 13.57 -23.59 5.01
N LEU A 108 12.89 -24.06 6.05
CA LEU A 108 12.18 -23.25 7.03
C LEU A 108 12.64 -23.63 8.43
N SER A 109 13.01 -22.63 9.22
CA SER A 109 13.36 -22.82 10.62
C SER A 109 12.15 -22.50 11.50
N VAL A 110 11.79 -23.43 12.38
CA VAL A 110 10.70 -23.26 13.36
C VAL A 110 11.30 -23.22 14.76
N LEU A 111 10.93 -22.20 15.53
CA LEU A 111 11.35 -21.97 16.89
C LEU A 111 10.22 -22.31 17.86
N ALA A 112 10.59 -22.82 19.04
CA ALA A 112 9.70 -22.89 20.17
C ALA A 112 9.64 -21.50 20.85
N LEU A 113 8.42 -21.03 21.13
CA LEU A 113 8.17 -19.80 21.88
C LEU A 113 7.94 -20.12 23.38
N PRO A 114 7.97 -19.10 24.27
CA PRO A 114 7.67 -19.30 25.69
C PRO A 114 6.22 -19.75 25.96
N GLY A 115 6.01 -21.06 26.02
CA GLY A 115 4.72 -21.70 26.35
C GLY A 115 4.74 -23.18 25.96
N ASP A 116 3.77 -23.95 26.45
CA ASP A 116 3.62 -25.35 26.01
C ASP A 116 3.06 -25.36 24.58
N HIS A 117 3.72 -26.09 23.67
CA HIS A 117 3.30 -26.30 22.28
C HIS A 117 3.16 -25.00 21.45
N GLN A 118 3.92 -23.96 21.76
CA GLN A 118 3.92 -22.72 20.98
C GLN A 118 5.11 -22.69 20.02
N TYR A 119 4.81 -22.56 18.73
CA TYR A 119 5.78 -22.59 17.64
C TYR A 119 5.57 -21.44 16.69
N ALA A 120 6.67 -20.87 16.22
CA ALA A 120 6.66 -19.85 15.19
C ALA A 120 7.78 -20.09 14.20
N ILE A 121 7.55 -19.67 12.95
CA ILE A 121 8.64 -19.58 11.98
C ILE A 121 9.65 -18.56 12.53
N ALA A 122 10.93 -18.92 12.49
CA ALA A 122 12.04 -18.14 13.04
C ALA A 122 12.10 -16.73 12.43
N GLY A 123 11.43 -15.77 13.07
CA GLY A 123 11.47 -14.36 12.66
C GLY A 123 12.81 -13.69 12.96
N SER A 124 13.63 -14.24 13.88
CA SER A 124 14.98 -13.76 14.19
C SER A 124 15.97 -13.98 13.05
N GLY A 125 15.60 -14.76 12.04
CA GLY A 125 16.26 -14.85 10.73
C GLY A 125 15.72 -13.88 9.68
N MET A 126 14.63 -13.16 9.97
CA MET A 126 14.09 -12.08 9.15
C MET A 126 14.55 -10.66 9.55
N PRO A 127 15.86 -10.41 9.71
CA PRO A 127 16.41 -9.09 9.47
C PRO A 127 17.50 -9.16 8.39
N GLY A 128 17.22 -8.52 7.26
CA GLY A 128 18.23 -8.28 6.24
C GLY A 128 17.66 -8.01 4.86
N GLY A 129 16.50 -8.52 4.48
CA GLY A 129 15.93 -8.23 3.15
C GLY A 129 14.84 -7.16 3.22
N ALA A 130 14.90 -6.15 2.36
CA ALA A 130 13.77 -5.30 2.04
C ALA A 130 13.53 -5.33 0.53
N TRP A 131 12.26 -5.17 0.11
CA TRP A 131 11.89 -5.16 -1.29
C TRP A 131 11.67 -3.72 -1.75
N LEU A 132 12.65 -3.17 -2.46
CA LEU A 132 12.59 -1.84 -3.03
C LEU A 132 12.10 -1.94 -4.48
N CYS A 133 11.13 -1.11 -4.90
CA CYS A 133 10.65 -1.13 -6.28
C CYS A 133 10.20 0.24 -6.76
N LEU A 134 10.08 0.33 -8.09
CA LEU A 134 9.33 1.36 -8.79
C LEU A 134 8.04 0.71 -9.26
N ASP A 135 6.88 1.23 -8.82
CA ASP A 135 5.59 0.65 -9.15
C ASP A 135 5.19 0.94 -10.61
N THR A 136 5.71 0.15 -11.53
CA THR A 136 5.45 0.29 -12.97
C THR A 136 4.16 -0.39 -13.42
N VAL A 137 3.49 -1.11 -12.53
CA VAL A 137 2.21 -1.76 -12.84
C VAL A 137 1.08 -0.75 -12.70
N ASP A 138 1.07 0.00 -11.59
CA ASP A 138 0.05 1.03 -11.34
C ASP A 138 0.33 2.31 -12.14
N GLU A 139 1.58 2.78 -12.16
CA GLU A 139 1.95 4.06 -12.80
C GLU A 139 3.17 3.92 -13.73
N PRO A 140 3.08 3.25 -14.89
CA PRO A 140 4.22 3.00 -15.78
C PRO A 140 4.93 4.26 -16.29
N ASP A 141 4.21 5.37 -16.45
CA ASP A 141 4.76 6.62 -16.98
C ASP A 141 5.39 7.51 -15.89
N ALA A 142 5.09 7.26 -14.62
CA ALA A 142 5.68 7.95 -13.49
C ALA A 142 5.68 7.09 -12.21
N PRO A 143 6.44 5.98 -12.19
CA PRO A 143 6.29 4.98 -11.14
C PRO A 143 6.78 5.50 -9.79
N ARG A 144 5.95 5.35 -8.74
CA ARG A 144 6.31 5.68 -7.34
C ARG A 144 7.39 4.76 -6.81
N LEU A 145 8.22 5.31 -5.93
CA LEU A 145 9.08 4.50 -5.07
C LEU A 145 8.24 3.78 -4.00
N CYS A 146 8.38 2.47 -3.93
CA CYS A 146 7.75 1.64 -2.91
C CYS A 146 8.78 0.76 -2.22
N LEU A 147 8.53 0.48 -0.94
CA LEU A 147 9.39 -0.35 -0.13
C LEU A 147 8.53 -1.25 0.76
N THR A 148 8.83 -2.55 0.77
CA THR A 148 8.24 -3.50 1.72
C THR A 148 9.34 -4.07 2.60
N VAL A 149 9.16 -4.01 3.93
CA VAL A 149 10.14 -4.48 4.91
C VAL A 149 9.46 -5.44 5.89
N PRO A 150 9.97 -6.67 6.07
CA PRO A 150 9.56 -7.53 7.17
C PRO A 150 10.10 -6.96 8.49
N VAL A 151 9.25 -6.88 9.50
CA VAL A 151 9.57 -6.34 10.82
C VAL A 151 9.08 -7.34 11.87
N GLY A 152 9.95 -7.67 12.82
CA GLY A 152 9.59 -8.59 13.91
C GLY A 152 8.65 -7.95 14.94
N GLY A 153 7.76 -8.77 15.49
CA GLY A 153 6.79 -8.41 16.51
C GLY A 153 5.45 -7.91 15.98
N ASP A 154 4.58 -7.56 16.91
CA ASP A 154 3.30 -6.91 16.65
C ASP A 154 3.51 -5.39 16.51
N LEU A 155 3.15 -4.81 15.37
CA LEU A 155 3.10 -3.37 15.17
C LEU A 155 1.65 -2.95 15.12
N HIS A 156 1.31 -1.96 15.95
CA HIS A 156 0.01 -1.33 15.90
C HIS A 156 0.04 -0.22 14.85
N ASP A 157 -0.97 -0.21 13.98
CA ASP A 157 -1.15 0.84 12.96
C ASP A 157 -1.19 2.22 13.62
N GLY A 158 -0.45 3.18 13.03
CA GLY A 158 -0.33 4.55 13.55
C GLY A 158 0.95 4.87 14.34
N GLN A 159 1.78 3.87 14.67
CA GLN A 159 3.06 4.10 15.36
C GLN A 159 4.29 4.13 14.43
N LEU A 160 4.07 3.90 13.14
CA LEU A 160 5.12 3.77 12.14
C LEU A 160 5.16 4.99 11.22
N GLU A 161 6.36 5.50 11.00
CA GLU A 161 6.63 6.49 9.96
C GLU A 161 7.77 5.99 9.08
N ALA A 162 7.79 6.46 7.83
CA ALA A 162 8.89 6.21 6.92
C ALA A 162 9.32 7.51 6.25
N HIS A 163 10.64 7.71 6.15
CA HIS A 163 11.23 8.92 5.62
C HIS A 163 12.36 8.58 4.66
N LEU A 164 12.33 9.19 3.48
CA LEU A 164 13.41 9.09 2.50
C LEU A 164 14.44 10.19 2.76
N PHE A 165 15.71 9.81 2.72
CA PHE A 165 16.86 10.70 2.81
C PHE A 165 17.69 10.57 1.54
N VAL A 166 18.35 11.67 1.16
CA VAL A 166 19.39 11.71 0.12
C VAL A 166 20.62 12.39 0.69
N ASP A 167 21.77 11.73 0.64
CA ASP A 167 23.05 12.21 1.17
C ASP A 167 22.94 12.77 2.61
N GLY A 168 22.16 12.08 3.46
CA GLY A 168 21.92 12.46 4.86
C GLY A 168 20.87 13.56 5.08
N THR A 169 20.29 14.13 4.02
CA THR A 169 19.24 15.15 4.11
C THR A 169 17.86 14.51 3.92
N ARG A 170 16.91 14.80 4.82
CA ARG A 170 15.53 14.31 4.71
C ARG A 170 14.88 14.96 3.49
N LEU A 171 14.38 14.13 2.59
CA LEU A 171 13.75 14.55 1.34
C LEU A 171 12.22 14.56 1.47
N ALA A 172 11.62 13.42 1.79
CA ALA A 172 10.17 13.26 1.83
C ALA A 172 9.73 12.24 2.88
N PRO A 173 8.59 12.45 3.56
CA PRO A 173 7.90 11.36 4.25
C PRO A 173 7.21 10.44 3.24
N ALA A 174 6.99 9.18 3.62
CA ALA A 174 6.08 8.29 2.89
C ALA A 174 4.64 8.80 3.03
N THR A 175 3.86 8.72 1.94
CA THR A 175 2.42 8.99 1.97
C THR A 175 1.65 7.88 2.67
N THR A 176 2.11 6.63 2.48
CA THR A 176 1.49 5.44 3.08
C THR A 176 2.52 4.67 3.87
N VAL A 177 2.16 4.25 5.07
CA VAL A 177 2.89 3.29 5.91
C VAL A 177 1.85 2.37 6.54
N GLN A 178 1.82 1.10 6.15
CA GLN A 178 0.81 0.16 6.64
C GLN A 178 1.37 -1.25 6.78
N ALA A 179 0.84 -2.02 7.74
CA ALA A 179 1.04 -3.46 7.77
C ALA A 179 0.25 -4.11 6.62
N LEU A 180 0.93 -4.92 5.81
CA LEU A 180 0.32 -5.67 4.71
C LEU A 180 -0.06 -7.09 5.13
N ASN A 181 0.90 -7.81 5.72
CA ASN A 181 0.75 -9.20 6.13
C ASN A 181 1.24 -9.38 7.56
N THR A 182 0.56 -10.21 8.34
CA THR A 182 0.96 -10.61 9.69
C THR A 182 1.34 -12.09 9.68
N VAL A 183 2.54 -12.38 10.16
CA VAL A 183 3.02 -13.72 10.48
C VAL A 183 2.64 -14.01 11.91
N THR A 184 2.01 -15.15 12.13
CA THR A 184 1.54 -15.59 13.45
C THR A 184 2.27 -16.85 13.90
N ALA A 185 2.33 -17.07 15.21
CA ALA A 185 2.60 -18.38 15.77
C ALA A 185 1.38 -19.31 15.56
N ASN A 186 1.56 -20.59 15.84
CA ASN A 186 0.50 -21.60 15.76
C ASN A 186 -0.69 -21.35 16.73
N ASP A 187 -0.52 -20.47 17.72
CA ASP A 187 -1.59 -20.03 18.62
C ASP A 187 -2.31 -18.75 18.16
N GLY A 188 -1.90 -18.19 17.01
CA GLY A 188 -2.45 -16.97 16.42
C GLY A 188 -1.79 -15.67 16.92
N SER A 189 -0.83 -15.73 17.84
CA SER A 189 -0.11 -14.53 18.28
C SER A 189 0.78 -13.95 17.17
N PRO A 190 0.78 -12.63 16.92
CA PRO A 190 1.65 -12.01 15.91
C PRO A 190 3.13 -12.14 16.27
N THR A 191 3.95 -12.54 15.30
CA THR A 191 5.41 -12.73 15.47
C THR A 191 6.23 -11.87 14.53
N ALA A 192 5.67 -11.48 13.38
CA ALA A 192 6.25 -10.50 12.46
C ALA A 192 5.16 -9.89 11.57
N GLN A 193 5.45 -8.76 10.96
CA GLN A 193 4.60 -8.10 9.98
C GLN A 193 5.41 -7.58 8.79
N SER A 194 4.82 -7.59 7.61
CA SER A 194 5.37 -6.89 6.45
C SER A 194 4.84 -5.46 6.43
N VAL A 195 5.73 -4.48 6.53
CA VAL A 195 5.38 -3.06 6.45
C VAL A 195 5.61 -2.57 5.03
N VAL A 196 4.56 -2.05 4.40
CA VAL A 196 4.61 -1.41 3.07
C VAL A 196 4.68 0.09 3.25
N THR A 197 5.57 0.72 2.49
CA THR A 197 5.71 2.17 2.43
C THR A 197 5.69 2.67 1.00
N VAL A 198 5.02 3.80 0.77
CA VAL A 198 4.82 4.40 -0.55
C VAL A 198 5.18 5.87 -0.51
N PHE A 199 5.96 6.34 -1.48
CA PHE A 199 6.38 7.74 -1.59
C PHE A 199 5.83 8.38 -2.87
N ASP A 200 4.62 8.95 -2.85
CA ASP A 200 4.00 9.50 -4.07
C ASP A 200 4.74 10.74 -4.61
N SER A 201 5.44 11.47 -3.74
CA SER A 201 6.27 12.62 -4.15
C SER A 201 7.62 12.22 -4.75
N VAL A 202 7.95 10.92 -4.80
CA VAL A 202 9.23 10.39 -5.28
C VAL A 202 8.96 9.40 -6.41
N ARG A 203 9.35 9.76 -7.62
CA ARG A 203 9.12 8.93 -8.82
C ARG A 203 10.43 8.43 -9.43
N GLY A 204 10.36 7.29 -10.10
CA GLY A 204 11.46 6.77 -10.89
C GLY A 204 11.81 7.69 -12.06
N TRP A 205 10.81 8.04 -12.87
CA TRP A 205 10.88 8.96 -14.00
C TRP A 205 9.55 9.71 -14.15
N ASN A 206 9.46 10.61 -15.12
CA ASN A 206 8.20 11.28 -15.48
C ASN A 206 8.11 11.47 -17.00
N ASN A 207 7.48 10.52 -17.69
CA ASN A 207 7.20 10.61 -19.12
C ASN A 207 6.09 11.63 -19.45
N LEU A 208 5.43 12.16 -18.42
CA LEU A 208 4.29 13.07 -18.50
C LEU A 208 4.70 14.52 -18.20
N ALA A 209 6.00 14.80 -18.05
CA ALA A 209 6.52 16.12 -17.75
C ALA A 209 6.08 17.16 -18.80
N ALA A 210 5.98 16.77 -20.07
CA ALA A 210 5.52 17.64 -21.16
C ALA A 210 4.05 18.07 -21.02
N SER A 211 3.22 17.30 -20.31
CA SER A 211 1.83 17.68 -20.01
C SER A 211 1.70 18.52 -18.73
N GLY A 212 2.82 18.96 -18.14
CA GLY A 212 2.83 19.72 -16.88
C GLY A 212 2.50 18.91 -15.63
N TRP A 213 2.44 17.58 -15.70
CA TRP A 213 2.12 16.73 -14.54
C TRP A 213 3.37 16.46 -13.70
N GLY A 214 3.23 16.49 -12.38
CA GLY A 214 4.29 16.08 -11.46
C GLY A 214 5.55 16.93 -11.49
N GLY A 215 5.42 18.23 -11.75
CA GLY A 215 6.55 19.16 -11.83
C GLY A 215 7.27 19.36 -10.48
N GLU A 216 6.56 19.10 -9.38
CA GLU A 216 7.06 19.18 -8.01
C GLU A 216 7.70 17.89 -7.49
N TRP A 217 7.60 16.78 -8.23
CA TRP A 217 8.10 15.49 -7.77
C TRP A 217 9.63 15.43 -7.75
N HIS A 218 10.14 14.67 -6.79
CA HIS A 218 11.54 14.27 -6.80
C HIS A 218 11.71 13.08 -7.75
N LEU A 219 12.32 13.33 -8.90
CA LEU A 219 12.62 12.29 -9.89
C LEU A 219 13.99 11.68 -9.62
N LEU A 220 14.01 10.36 -9.38
CA LEU A 220 15.23 9.59 -9.16
C LEU A 220 16.10 9.58 -10.43
N ASP A 221 15.51 9.45 -11.61
CA ASP A 221 16.24 9.44 -12.88
C ASP A 221 17.02 10.72 -13.21
N ALA A 222 16.68 11.83 -12.56
CA ALA A 222 17.33 13.12 -12.71
C ALA A 222 18.35 13.43 -11.59
N ARG A 223 18.44 12.59 -10.55
CA ARG A 223 19.19 12.90 -9.32
C ARG A 223 19.94 11.69 -8.77
N ASN A 224 21.20 11.57 -9.18
CA ASN A 224 22.13 10.63 -8.58
C ASN A 224 22.42 10.99 -7.12
N GLY A 225 22.73 9.98 -6.30
CA GLY A 225 23.06 10.17 -4.89
C GLY A 225 22.91 8.88 -4.08
N HIS A 226 23.30 8.95 -2.81
CA HIS A 226 23.04 7.88 -1.85
C HIS A 226 21.70 8.11 -1.16
N TYR A 227 20.79 7.15 -1.27
CA TYR A 227 19.46 7.24 -0.70
C TYR A 227 19.29 6.26 0.46
N GLU A 228 18.50 6.66 1.45
CA GLU A 228 18.16 5.82 2.59
C GLU A 228 16.67 5.97 2.91
N VAL A 229 15.94 4.86 2.98
CA VAL A 229 14.62 4.86 3.64
C VAL A 229 14.83 4.50 5.11
N LYS A 230 14.35 5.37 6.01
CA LYS A 230 14.39 5.16 7.45
C LYS A 230 12.99 4.88 7.97
N LEU A 231 12.79 3.70 8.54
CA LEU A 231 11.58 3.37 9.27
C LEU A 231 11.75 3.80 10.73
N VAL A 232 10.75 4.54 11.21
CA VAL A 232 10.75 5.17 12.52
C VAL A 232 9.56 4.64 13.31
N ARG A 233 9.82 4.29 14.58
CA ARG A 233 8.80 3.90 15.56
C ARG A 233 9.03 4.69 16.84
N ALA A 234 7.99 5.35 17.35
CA ALA A 234 8.09 6.22 18.53
C ALA A 234 9.28 7.20 18.47
N ALA A 235 9.43 7.89 17.33
CA ALA A 235 10.53 8.82 17.02
C ALA A 235 11.95 8.22 17.02
N ARG A 236 12.10 6.89 17.04
CA ARG A 236 13.39 6.19 16.90
C ARG A 236 13.47 5.45 15.58
N VAL A 237 14.57 5.66 14.84
CA VAL A 237 14.87 4.85 13.66
C VAL A 237 15.19 3.43 14.13
N PHE A 238 14.46 2.44 13.63
CA PHE A 238 14.71 1.04 13.95
C PHE A 238 15.19 0.25 12.74
N CYS A 239 14.96 0.74 11.52
CA CYS A 239 15.42 0.10 10.29
C CYS A 239 15.85 1.15 9.27
N VAL A 240 16.96 0.88 8.57
CA VAL A 240 17.48 1.68 7.47
C VAL A 240 17.65 0.79 6.25
N VAL A 241 17.11 1.22 5.11
CA VAL A 241 17.24 0.56 3.82
C VAL A 241 18.02 1.48 2.87
N PRO A 242 19.32 1.23 2.65
CA PRO A 242 20.13 2.01 1.74
C PRO A 242 19.99 1.55 0.28
N PHE A 243 20.08 2.50 -0.65
CA PHE A 243 20.25 2.24 -2.08
C PHE A 243 20.92 3.44 -2.76
N ASP A 244 21.60 3.21 -3.86
CA ASP A 244 22.19 4.29 -4.66
C ASP A 244 21.36 4.58 -5.89
N VAL A 245 21.44 5.80 -6.40
CA VAL A 245 21.02 6.13 -7.74
C VAL A 245 22.22 6.61 -8.53
N VAL A 246 22.53 5.91 -9.62
CA VAL A 246 23.67 6.20 -10.50
C VAL A 246 23.17 6.23 -11.93
N ASP A 247 23.51 7.30 -12.66
CA ASP A 247 23.05 7.58 -14.02
C ASP A 247 21.53 7.42 -14.19
N GLY A 248 20.79 7.91 -13.19
CA GLY A 248 19.34 7.89 -13.16
C GLY A 248 18.72 6.50 -12.93
N ARG A 249 19.50 5.55 -12.41
CA ARG A 249 19.05 4.17 -12.16
C ARG A 249 19.31 3.77 -10.73
N ILE A 250 18.35 3.09 -10.11
CA ILE A 250 18.55 2.48 -8.80
C ILE A 250 19.60 1.38 -8.91
N VAL A 251 20.65 1.50 -8.12
CA VAL A 251 21.72 0.51 -7.96
C VAL A 251 21.76 0.17 -6.47
N ALA A 252 21.51 -1.09 -6.13
CA ALA A 252 21.59 -1.53 -4.75
C ALA A 252 22.28 -2.90 -4.69
N PRO A 253 23.01 -3.20 -3.60
CA PRO A 253 23.52 -4.54 -3.36
C PRO A 253 22.32 -5.47 -3.12
N GLY A 254 22.13 -6.42 -4.03
CA GLY A 254 20.93 -7.25 -4.06
C GLY A 254 20.77 -8.07 -5.33
N TRP A 255 19.68 -8.84 -5.39
CA TRP A 255 19.18 -9.44 -6.64
C TRP A 255 17.81 -8.85 -6.98
N VAL A 256 17.38 -9.04 -8.22
CA VAL A 256 16.09 -8.55 -8.71
C VAL A 256 15.16 -9.74 -8.91
N GLU A 257 13.92 -9.59 -8.47
CA GLU A 257 12.86 -10.57 -8.67
C GLU A 257 11.71 -9.93 -9.46
N PRO A 258 11.07 -10.68 -10.38
CA PRO A 258 9.80 -10.26 -10.96
C PRO A 258 8.72 -10.13 -9.88
N ASP A 259 7.91 -9.08 -9.97
CA ASP A 259 6.79 -8.83 -9.07
C ASP A 259 5.53 -8.55 -9.91
N PRO A 260 4.47 -9.36 -9.82
CA PRO A 260 3.26 -9.14 -10.62
C PRO A 260 2.48 -7.89 -10.23
N TRP A 261 2.67 -7.39 -9.00
CA TRP A 261 1.98 -6.23 -8.45
C TRP A 261 2.77 -4.93 -8.62
N ARG A 262 4.10 -5.02 -8.76
CA ARG A 262 5.00 -3.85 -8.85
C ARG A 262 5.89 -3.85 -10.10
N GLY A 263 5.89 -4.91 -10.89
CA GLY A 263 6.71 -5.11 -12.09
C GLY A 263 7.99 -5.89 -11.77
N ALA A 264 8.85 -5.32 -10.94
CA ALA A 264 10.02 -6.00 -10.36
C ALA A 264 10.39 -5.36 -9.01
N VAL A 265 11.00 -6.16 -8.14
CA VAL A 265 11.53 -5.72 -6.84
C VAL A 265 13.02 -6.00 -6.76
N ILE A 266 13.75 -5.11 -6.09
CA ILE A 266 15.15 -5.28 -5.73
C ILE A 266 15.18 -5.72 -4.27
N CYS A 267 15.72 -6.91 -4.03
CA CYS A 267 15.96 -7.43 -2.69
C CYS A 267 17.23 -6.77 -2.14
N VAL A 268 17.06 -5.80 -1.24
CA VAL A 268 18.16 -4.96 -0.71
C VAL A 268 18.42 -5.24 0.77
N GLN A 269 19.66 -5.03 1.20
CA GLN A 269 20.00 -5.32 2.60
C GLN A 269 19.47 -4.24 3.57
N ALA A 270 18.50 -4.57 4.40
CA ALA A 270 18.02 -3.73 5.50
C ALA A 270 18.94 -3.85 6.73
N SER A 271 19.31 -2.71 7.32
CA SER A 271 20.10 -2.66 8.55
C SER A 271 19.22 -2.30 9.74
N ALA A 272 19.15 -3.19 10.73
CA ALA A 272 18.54 -2.88 12.02
C ALA A 272 19.45 -1.91 12.79
N VAL A 273 18.89 -0.81 13.29
CA VAL A 273 19.63 0.13 14.15
C VAL A 273 19.48 -0.34 15.59
N GLY A 274 20.55 -0.91 16.15
CA GLY A 274 20.53 -1.45 17.50
C GLY A 274 20.13 -0.40 18.54
N THR A 275 19.03 -0.64 19.25
CA THR A 275 18.78 0.01 20.53
C THR A 275 19.79 -0.54 21.53
N THR A 276 20.79 0.26 21.88
CA THR A 276 21.66 0.01 23.04
C THR A 276 20.87 0.18 24.34
N GLU A 277 19.97 -0.75 24.64
CA GLU A 277 19.50 -0.99 26.00
C GLU A 277 19.91 -2.42 26.38
N ALA A 278 20.99 -2.48 27.14
CA ALA A 278 21.48 -3.70 27.75
C ALA A 278 20.54 -4.12 28.88
N THR A 279 19.61 -5.04 28.60
CA THR A 279 19.11 -6.04 29.57
C THR A 279 18.35 -7.15 28.84
N ALA A 280 19.11 -8.11 28.32
CA ALA A 280 18.83 -9.54 28.16
C ALA A 280 19.74 -10.01 27.02
N GLU A 281 20.72 -10.83 27.34
CA GLU A 281 21.62 -11.43 26.35
C GLU A 281 20.81 -12.13 25.24
N PRO A 282 21.03 -11.81 23.96
CA PRO A 282 20.90 -12.80 22.91
C PRO A 282 22.28 -13.43 22.74
N SER A 283 22.47 -14.66 23.20
CA SER A 283 23.58 -15.49 22.73
C SER A 283 23.28 -15.93 21.29
N ALA A 284 23.26 -14.97 20.36
CA ALA A 284 23.39 -15.24 18.94
C ALA A 284 24.88 -15.19 18.63
N THR A 285 25.53 -16.35 18.65
CA THR A 285 26.85 -16.49 18.05
C THR A 285 26.77 -16.11 16.56
N PRO A 286 27.83 -15.56 15.95
CA PRO A 286 27.87 -15.17 14.52
C PRO A 286 27.72 -16.33 13.50
N ASP A 287 27.36 -17.53 13.96
CA ASP A 287 27.23 -18.78 13.20
C ASP A 287 25.79 -19.34 13.29
N ASP A 288 24.80 -18.54 13.65
CA ASP A 288 23.40 -18.97 13.77
C ASP A 288 22.75 -19.02 12.37
N PRO A 289 22.33 -20.19 11.85
CA PRO A 289 21.81 -20.34 10.51
C PRO A 289 20.49 -19.58 10.40
N GLY A 290 20.57 -18.42 9.74
CA GLY A 290 19.45 -17.53 9.52
C GLY A 290 18.31 -18.19 8.74
N PHE A 291 17.18 -17.50 8.72
CA PHE A 291 16.17 -17.69 7.69
C PHE A 291 16.74 -17.15 6.38
N ALA A 292 17.67 -17.90 5.80
CA ALA A 292 17.82 -17.91 4.36
C ALA A 292 16.86 -18.99 3.90
N VAL A 293 15.94 -18.65 3.00
CA VAL A 293 15.71 -19.61 1.94
C VAL A 293 17.07 -19.69 1.26
N ASP A 294 17.90 -20.66 1.64
CA ASP A 294 19.12 -20.96 0.93
C ASP A 294 18.65 -21.57 -0.39
N VAL A 295 18.27 -20.70 -1.32
CA VAL A 295 17.80 -21.04 -2.65
C VAL A 295 19.02 -21.62 -3.37
N ALA A 296 19.29 -22.91 -3.14
CA ALA A 296 20.40 -23.60 -3.78
C ALA A 296 20.22 -23.61 -5.31
N ALA A 297 18.98 -23.52 -5.79
CA ALA A 297 18.62 -23.28 -7.18
C ALA A 297 17.17 -22.75 -7.30
N SER A 298 16.99 -21.55 -7.86
CA SER A 298 15.71 -21.09 -8.43
C SER A 298 15.81 -21.10 -9.95
N ALA A 299 14.77 -21.54 -10.64
CA ALA A 299 14.64 -21.39 -12.08
C ALA A 299 14.19 -19.95 -12.43
N ALA A 300 15.02 -18.96 -12.11
CA ALA A 300 14.65 -17.54 -12.19
C ALA A 300 14.13 -17.14 -13.59
N VAL A 301 13.02 -16.40 -13.63
CA VAL A 301 12.55 -15.73 -14.84
C VAL A 301 13.40 -14.48 -15.06
N SER A 302 13.75 -14.19 -16.32
CA SER A 302 14.73 -13.19 -16.70
C SER A 302 14.25 -11.73 -16.62
N ARG A 303 13.49 -11.35 -15.59
CA ARG A 303 13.19 -9.93 -15.34
C ARG A 303 14.27 -9.32 -14.46
N THR A 304 14.92 -8.32 -15.00
CA THR A 304 15.97 -7.52 -14.38
C THR A 304 15.46 -6.11 -14.14
N ILE A 305 16.17 -5.32 -13.34
CA ILE A 305 15.83 -3.90 -13.19
C ILE A 305 15.98 -3.15 -14.54
N ASP A 306 16.74 -3.70 -15.49
CA ASP A 306 16.83 -3.15 -16.84
C ASP A 306 15.49 -3.22 -17.58
N ASP A 307 14.69 -4.28 -17.35
CA ASP A 307 13.37 -4.42 -17.96
C ASP A 307 12.39 -3.36 -17.42
N VAL A 308 12.49 -3.01 -16.13
CA VAL A 308 11.75 -1.90 -15.52
C VAL A 308 12.10 -0.58 -16.22
N TYR A 309 13.38 -0.30 -16.40
CA TYR A 309 13.81 0.93 -17.10
C TYR A 309 13.60 0.87 -18.62
N ALA A 310 13.42 -0.30 -19.23
CA ALA A 310 13.05 -0.41 -20.64
C ALA A 310 11.63 0.12 -20.90
N LEU A 311 10.71 -0.03 -19.92
CA LEU A 311 9.35 0.51 -20.00
C LEU A 311 9.34 2.03 -20.16
N ARG A 312 10.29 2.74 -19.53
CA ARG A 312 10.48 4.18 -19.68
C ARG A 312 10.52 4.61 -21.14
N HIS A 313 11.19 3.83 -21.99
CA HIS A 313 11.35 4.13 -23.42
C HIS A 313 10.23 3.57 -24.28
N ALA A 314 9.53 2.52 -23.83
CA ALA A 314 8.41 1.92 -24.55
C ALA A 314 7.21 2.89 -24.64
N SER A 315 6.90 3.61 -23.55
CA SER A 315 5.87 4.66 -23.55
C SER A 315 6.29 5.95 -24.28
N ALA A 316 7.59 6.15 -24.49
CA ALA A 316 8.13 7.33 -25.20
C ALA A 316 8.17 7.15 -26.73
N LEU A 317 7.67 6.02 -27.26
CA LEU A 317 7.52 5.86 -28.70
C LEU A 317 6.42 6.83 -29.20
N PRO A 318 6.71 7.66 -30.21
CA PRO A 318 5.67 8.49 -30.79
C PRO A 318 4.57 7.59 -31.35
N LEU A 319 3.31 7.93 -31.04
CA LEU A 319 2.07 7.38 -31.63
C LEU A 319 1.98 7.57 -33.17
N SER A 320 3.10 7.76 -33.86
CA SER A 320 3.20 7.97 -35.29
C SER A 320 4.42 7.23 -35.82
N GLN A 321 4.26 5.93 -36.07
CA GLN A 321 4.79 5.29 -37.28
C GLN A 321 3.79 4.22 -37.72
N SER A 322 2.86 4.66 -38.56
CA SER A 322 2.07 3.79 -39.42
C SER A 322 3.01 3.00 -40.33
N SER A 323 3.15 1.69 -40.10
CA SER A 323 3.52 0.77 -41.18
C SER A 323 2.29 0.54 -42.06
N GLY A 324 1.93 1.56 -42.83
CA GLY A 324 0.92 1.50 -43.88
C GLY A 324 1.58 1.39 -45.25
N ASP A 325 2.11 0.22 -45.59
CA ASP A 325 2.38 -0.14 -46.97
C ASP A 325 1.22 -0.96 -47.51
N THR A 326 0.17 -0.28 -47.98
CA THR A 326 -0.64 -0.71 -49.12
C THR A 326 -1.29 0.50 -49.78
N GLY A 327 -0.64 0.96 -50.86
CA GLY A 327 -1.29 1.13 -52.15
C GLY A 327 -2.51 2.05 -52.25
N GLY A 328 -2.26 3.29 -52.67
CA GLY A 328 -3.00 3.93 -53.76
C GLY A 328 -4.40 4.43 -53.44
N LEU A 329 -4.54 5.75 -53.33
CA LEU A 329 -5.51 6.52 -54.11
C LEU A 329 -5.09 8.00 -54.06
N SER A 330 -4.48 8.43 -55.17
CA SER A 330 -4.36 9.82 -55.56
C SER A 330 -5.76 10.43 -55.70
N GLY A 331 -6.02 11.50 -54.96
CA GLY A 331 -7.28 12.24 -55.02
C GLY A 331 -7.33 13.36 -54.00
N ALA A 332 -6.46 14.35 -54.11
CA ALA A 332 -6.62 15.60 -53.39
C ALA A 332 -7.82 16.39 -53.96
N PRO A 333 -8.70 16.95 -53.12
CA PRO A 333 -9.37 18.18 -53.44
C PRO A 333 -8.60 19.33 -52.77
N GLU A 334 -7.89 20.12 -53.57
CA GLU A 334 -7.60 21.50 -53.20
C GLU A 334 -8.95 22.21 -53.01
N GLY A 335 -9.28 22.53 -51.77
CA GLY A 335 -10.56 23.14 -51.40
C GLY A 335 -10.43 23.93 -50.11
N ALA A 336 -10.04 25.19 -50.26
CA ALA A 336 -10.34 26.36 -49.44
C ALA A 336 -10.89 26.13 -48.01
N LEU A 337 -10.06 26.44 -47.01
CA LEU A 337 -10.51 27.01 -45.74
C LEU A 337 -9.68 28.26 -45.44
N GLU A 338 -10.16 29.40 -45.96
CA GLU A 338 -9.89 30.71 -45.38
C GLU A 338 -10.69 30.81 -44.09
N GLY A 339 -10.03 30.65 -42.95
CA GLY A 339 -10.66 30.75 -41.64
C GLY A 339 -9.68 31.24 -40.58
N GLY A 340 -9.57 32.57 -40.44
CA GLY A 340 -9.12 33.30 -39.25
C GLY A 340 -7.67 33.06 -38.75
N PRO A 341 -7.06 34.04 -38.08
CA PRO A 341 -5.82 33.80 -37.34
C PRO A 341 -6.18 33.05 -36.04
N GLU A 342 -6.46 31.75 -36.12
CA GLU A 342 -6.26 30.89 -34.96
C GLU A 342 -4.77 30.96 -34.64
N THR A 343 -4.45 31.58 -33.51
CA THR A 343 -3.08 31.86 -33.08
C THR A 343 -2.30 30.55 -33.01
N SER A 344 -1.10 30.49 -33.62
CA SER A 344 -0.19 29.33 -33.59
C SER A 344 -0.07 28.69 -32.20
N GLU A 345 -0.12 29.52 -31.15
CA GLU A 345 -0.09 29.10 -29.75
C GLU A 345 -1.27 28.21 -29.32
N SER A 346 -2.48 28.39 -29.87
CA SER A 346 -3.67 27.59 -29.52
C SER A 346 -3.65 26.19 -30.14
N LEU A 347 -3.03 26.05 -31.32
CA LEU A 347 -2.80 24.74 -31.95
C LEU A 347 -1.64 24.00 -31.28
N GLU A 348 -0.62 24.72 -30.79
CA GLU A 348 0.46 24.13 -29.98
C GLU A 348 -0.05 23.61 -28.62
N ALA A 349 -1.05 24.28 -28.02
CA ALA A 349 -1.68 23.84 -26.78
C ALA A 349 -2.72 22.71 -26.97
N LEU A 350 -3.12 22.40 -28.21
CA LEU A 350 -4.16 21.40 -28.51
C LEU A 350 -3.74 19.99 -28.09
N GLN A 351 -2.53 19.56 -28.45
CA GLN A 351 -2.06 18.21 -28.14
C GLN A 351 -1.94 17.99 -26.61
N PRO A 352 -1.33 18.89 -25.82
CA PRO A 352 -1.32 18.78 -24.36
C PRO A 352 -2.73 18.68 -23.74
N TYR A 353 -3.71 19.42 -24.26
CA TYR A 353 -5.09 19.34 -23.79
C TYR A 353 -5.71 17.97 -24.10
N VAL A 354 -5.56 17.47 -25.33
CA VAL A 354 -6.10 16.17 -25.75
C VAL A 354 -5.46 15.04 -24.94
N ASP A 355 -4.13 15.04 -24.77
CA ASP A 355 -3.41 14.03 -24.00
C ASP A 355 -3.84 14.01 -22.52
N ARG A 356 -4.06 15.20 -21.94
CA ARG A 356 -4.57 15.34 -20.57
C ARG A 356 -5.99 14.79 -20.47
N ALA A 357 -6.88 15.18 -21.38
CA ALA A 357 -8.27 14.75 -21.37
C ALA A 357 -8.40 13.23 -21.62
N GLU A 358 -7.65 12.68 -22.57
CA GLU A 358 -7.58 11.24 -22.83
C GLU A 358 -7.20 10.46 -21.57
N ARG A 359 -6.15 10.89 -20.88
CA ARG A 359 -5.69 10.24 -19.64
C ARG A 359 -6.76 10.28 -18.56
N LEU A 360 -7.37 11.45 -18.31
CA LEU A 360 -8.44 11.57 -17.32
C LEU A 360 -9.60 10.63 -17.64
N LEU A 361 -9.94 10.49 -18.92
CA LEU A 361 -11.00 9.60 -19.39
C LEU A 361 -10.60 8.13 -19.22
N LEU A 362 -9.39 7.73 -19.59
CA LEU A 362 -8.94 6.35 -19.45
C LEU A 362 -8.79 5.91 -17.99
N THR A 363 -8.27 6.79 -17.12
CA THR A 363 -8.06 6.48 -15.71
C THR A 363 -9.39 6.43 -14.94
N TRP A 364 -10.26 7.43 -15.13
CA TRP A 364 -11.36 7.64 -14.18
C TRP A 364 -12.76 7.38 -14.74
N GLN A 365 -12.94 7.27 -16.07
CA GLN A 365 -14.29 7.23 -16.63
C GLN A 365 -15.08 5.98 -16.22
N GLU A 366 -14.44 4.81 -16.13
CA GLU A 366 -15.11 3.59 -15.68
C GLU A 366 -15.38 3.63 -14.18
N GLU A 367 -14.39 4.04 -13.38
CA GLU A 367 -14.51 4.14 -11.92
C GLU A 367 -15.56 5.17 -11.50
N LEU A 368 -15.64 6.29 -12.21
CA LEU A 368 -16.61 7.37 -11.97
C LEU A 368 -18.01 7.10 -12.58
N ALA A 369 -18.19 6.00 -13.33
CA ALA A 369 -19.49 5.62 -13.89
C ALA A 369 -20.39 4.82 -12.92
N ALA A 370 -19.85 4.31 -11.82
CA ALA A 370 -20.63 3.55 -10.83
C ALA A 370 -21.76 4.41 -10.20
N PRO A 371 -22.98 3.86 -10.01
CA PRO A 371 -24.08 4.53 -9.31
C PRO A 371 -23.90 4.48 -7.78
N PRO A 372 -24.54 5.39 -7.01
CA PRO A 372 -24.48 5.39 -5.55
C PRO A 372 -25.20 4.17 -4.92
N PRO A 373 -24.89 3.80 -3.66
CA PRO A 373 -23.98 4.47 -2.72
C PRO A 373 -22.50 4.26 -3.07
N TYR A 374 -21.67 5.26 -2.77
CA TYR A 374 -20.24 5.22 -3.05
C TYR A 374 -19.46 4.71 -1.84
N ASP A 375 -18.44 3.88 -2.07
CA ASP A 375 -17.50 3.49 -1.01
C ASP A 375 -16.40 4.56 -0.81
N PHE A 376 -15.58 4.37 0.24
CA PHE A 376 -14.51 5.30 0.58
C PHE A 376 -13.46 5.44 -0.52
N GLY A 377 -13.12 4.35 -1.22
CA GLY A 377 -12.18 4.37 -2.34
C GLY A 377 -12.70 5.21 -3.50
N GLN A 378 -13.99 5.07 -3.82
CA GLN A 378 -14.66 5.84 -4.87
C GLN A 378 -14.77 7.34 -4.54
N VAL A 379 -14.87 7.70 -3.27
CA VAL A 379 -14.81 9.11 -2.82
C VAL A 379 -13.39 9.65 -2.94
N LEU A 380 -12.36 8.88 -2.54
CA LEU A 380 -10.96 9.27 -2.71
C LEU A 380 -10.57 9.44 -4.18
N ALA A 381 -11.06 8.57 -5.07
CA ALA A 381 -10.92 8.70 -6.52
C ALA A 381 -11.54 10.01 -7.04
N ALA A 382 -12.74 10.35 -6.56
CA ALA A 382 -13.40 11.61 -6.91
C ALA A 382 -12.61 12.84 -6.41
N GLU A 383 -12.08 12.80 -5.18
CA GLU A 383 -11.21 13.86 -4.65
C GLU A 383 -9.88 13.97 -5.42
N ALA A 384 -9.30 12.83 -5.82
CA ALA A 384 -8.10 12.79 -6.66
C ALA A 384 -8.35 13.47 -8.01
N LEU A 385 -9.48 13.17 -8.66
CA LEU A 385 -9.88 13.86 -9.88
C LEU A 385 -10.08 15.37 -9.63
N GLN A 386 -10.70 15.79 -8.52
CA GLN A 386 -10.88 17.21 -8.22
C GLN A 386 -9.55 17.98 -8.11
N ARG A 387 -8.48 17.35 -7.61
CA ARG A 387 -7.13 17.96 -7.58
C ARG A 387 -6.59 18.23 -9.00
N GLU A 388 -7.02 17.47 -10.00
CA GLU A 388 -6.62 17.64 -11.40
C GLU A 388 -7.37 18.77 -12.13
N LYS A 389 -8.49 19.27 -11.57
CA LYS A 389 -9.41 20.22 -12.19
C LYS A 389 -8.72 21.52 -12.61
N ALA A 390 -7.90 22.11 -11.73
CA ALA A 390 -7.22 23.37 -12.01
C ALA A 390 -6.28 23.27 -13.23
N GLY A 391 -5.48 22.20 -13.31
CA GLY A 391 -4.58 21.98 -14.45
C GLY A 391 -5.33 21.62 -15.74
N HIS A 392 -6.47 20.93 -15.65
CA HIS A 392 -7.34 20.73 -16.81
C HIS A 392 -7.94 22.05 -17.31
N ASP A 393 -8.44 22.90 -16.41
CA ASP A 393 -9.11 24.16 -16.77
C ASP A 393 -8.12 25.18 -17.38
N GLU A 394 -6.86 25.17 -16.96
CA GLU A 394 -5.79 25.96 -17.57
C GLU A 394 -5.57 25.56 -19.04
N LEU A 395 -5.41 24.26 -19.32
CA LEU A 395 -5.25 23.74 -20.68
C LEU A 395 -6.51 23.97 -21.52
N ALA A 396 -7.70 23.75 -20.94
CA ALA A 396 -8.97 24.01 -21.60
C ALA A 396 -9.11 25.48 -22.02
N SER A 397 -8.63 26.40 -21.18
CA SER A 397 -8.59 27.83 -21.47
C SER A 397 -7.62 28.16 -22.60
N ALA A 398 -6.44 27.52 -22.64
CA ALA A 398 -5.44 27.72 -23.68
C ALA A 398 -5.94 27.28 -25.08
N VAL A 399 -6.81 26.27 -25.13
CA VAL A 399 -7.43 25.79 -26.38
C VAL A 399 -8.80 26.38 -26.66
N ALA A 400 -9.33 27.30 -25.85
CA ALA A 400 -10.71 27.78 -25.93
C ALA A 400 -11.09 28.39 -27.29
N ALA A 401 -10.11 28.91 -28.03
CA ALA A 401 -10.31 29.48 -29.37
C ALA A 401 -10.41 28.41 -30.49
N VAL A 402 -10.00 27.16 -30.23
CA VAL A 402 -10.06 26.06 -31.20
C VAL A 402 -11.49 25.54 -31.33
N ALA A 403 -11.96 25.42 -32.57
CA ALA A 403 -13.30 24.95 -32.90
C ALA A 403 -13.59 23.53 -32.39
N ASP A 404 -14.83 23.28 -31.95
CA ASP A 404 -15.26 21.98 -31.42
C ASP A 404 -15.24 20.87 -32.47
N GLU A 405 -15.34 21.21 -33.75
CA GLU A 405 -15.26 20.29 -34.89
C GLU A 405 -13.83 19.87 -35.22
N GLN A 406 -12.82 20.45 -34.57
CA GLN A 406 -11.42 20.10 -34.78
C GLN A 406 -11.22 18.59 -34.54
N PRO A 407 -10.75 17.83 -35.56
CA PRO A 407 -10.55 16.39 -35.43
C PRO A 407 -9.38 16.12 -34.49
N VAL A 408 -9.59 15.17 -33.56
CA VAL A 408 -8.59 14.69 -32.62
C VAL A 408 -8.69 13.17 -32.49
N VAL A 409 -7.67 12.53 -31.93
CA VAL A 409 -7.68 11.09 -31.67
C VAL A 409 -7.57 10.92 -30.15
N VAL A 410 -8.42 10.09 -29.57
CA VAL A 410 -8.41 9.73 -28.16
C VAL A 410 -8.53 8.22 -28.06
N ALA A 411 -7.60 7.56 -27.36
CA ALA A 411 -7.51 6.10 -27.23
C ALA A 411 -7.47 5.35 -28.57
N GLY A 412 -6.84 5.98 -29.58
CA GLY A 412 -6.79 5.45 -30.95
C GLY A 412 -8.09 5.61 -31.75
N GLU A 413 -9.14 6.19 -31.17
CA GLU A 413 -10.43 6.42 -31.84
C GLU A 413 -10.55 7.86 -32.37
N PRO A 414 -10.92 8.07 -33.65
CA PRO A 414 -11.18 9.40 -34.19
C PRO A 414 -12.40 10.05 -33.51
N THR A 415 -12.24 11.26 -33.02
CA THR A 415 -13.30 12.04 -32.39
C THR A 415 -13.13 13.54 -32.66
N THR A 416 -13.92 14.39 -32.00
CA THR A 416 -13.84 15.85 -32.11
C THR A 416 -13.48 16.50 -30.78
N LEU A 417 -12.84 17.66 -30.82
CA LEU A 417 -12.46 18.40 -29.62
C LEU A 417 -13.67 18.69 -28.71
N GLY A 418 -14.83 19.03 -29.29
CA GLY A 418 -16.07 19.24 -28.54
C GLY A 418 -16.56 18.00 -27.80
N ALA A 419 -16.38 16.80 -28.39
CA ALA A 419 -16.74 15.54 -27.73
C ALA A 419 -15.81 15.26 -26.54
N VAL A 420 -14.52 15.52 -26.68
CA VAL A 420 -13.53 15.39 -25.59
C VAL A 420 -13.85 16.35 -24.44
N ARG A 421 -14.10 17.63 -24.74
CA ARG A 421 -14.54 18.64 -23.77
C ARG A 421 -15.79 18.20 -23.01
N SER A 422 -16.79 17.71 -23.72
CA SER A 422 -18.05 17.26 -23.12
C SER A 422 -17.85 16.06 -22.17
N ARG A 423 -17.05 15.07 -22.58
CA ARG A 423 -16.73 13.91 -21.74
C ARG A 423 -15.94 14.30 -20.49
N ALA A 424 -14.91 15.14 -20.63
CA ALA A 424 -14.13 15.62 -19.49
C ALA A 424 -14.99 16.45 -18.52
N ALA A 425 -15.87 17.32 -19.03
CA ALA A 425 -16.80 18.08 -18.20
C ALA A 425 -17.77 17.16 -17.45
N ALA A 426 -18.29 16.11 -18.09
CA ALA A 426 -19.15 15.12 -17.44
C ALA A 426 -18.41 14.35 -16.33
N LEU A 427 -17.14 14.04 -16.55
CA LEU A 427 -16.27 13.37 -15.58
C LEU A 427 -16.09 14.20 -14.30
N PHE A 428 -15.74 15.49 -14.43
CA PHE A 428 -15.63 16.39 -13.28
C PHE A 428 -16.97 16.60 -12.58
N ALA A 429 -18.07 16.71 -13.32
CA ALA A 429 -19.40 16.82 -12.73
C ALA A 429 -19.78 15.57 -11.91
N ALA A 430 -19.39 14.37 -12.37
CA ALA A 430 -19.59 13.13 -11.64
C ALA A 430 -18.79 13.10 -10.33
N ALA A 431 -17.50 13.51 -10.36
CA ALA A 431 -16.70 13.62 -9.14
C ALA A 431 -17.26 14.65 -8.15
N ASP A 432 -17.67 15.83 -8.63
CA ASP A 432 -18.29 16.87 -7.80
C ASP A 432 -19.57 16.33 -7.11
N ALA A 433 -20.41 15.60 -7.84
CA ALA A 433 -21.61 14.97 -7.29
C ALA A 433 -21.29 13.90 -6.23
N ARG A 434 -20.22 13.12 -6.41
CA ARG A 434 -19.79 12.08 -5.45
C ARG A 434 -19.32 12.67 -4.14
N VAL A 435 -18.42 13.64 -4.19
CA VAL A 435 -17.90 14.32 -2.99
C VAL A 435 -19.04 15.01 -2.25
N ALA A 436 -19.94 15.69 -2.97
CA ALA A 436 -21.11 16.33 -2.36
C ALA A 436 -22.06 15.31 -1.71
N LEU A 437 -22.33 14.17 -2.36
CA LEU A 437 -23.21 13.13 -1.80
C LEU A 437 -22.58 12.47 -0.56
N SER A 438 -21.26 12.30 -0.52
CA SER A 438 -20.55 11.79 0.66
C SER A 438 -20.69 12.75 1.85
N GLN A 439 -20.51 14.05 1.62
CA GLN A 439 -20.70 15.08 2.63
C GLN A 439 -22.16 15.12 3.11
N GLN A 440 -23.11 15.04 2.18
CA GLN A 440 -24.53 14.97 2.51
C GLN A 440 -24.88 13.71 3.31
N SER A 441 -24.30 12.56 2.99
CA SER A 441 -24.50 11.33 3.74
C SER A 441 -23.97 11.42 5.17
N ALA A 442 -22.82 12.08 5.38
CA ALA A 442 -22.30 12.34 6.73
C ALA A 442 -23.25 13.29 7.49
N ASP A 443 -23.72 14.35 6.85
CA ASP A 443 -24.69 15.28 7.45
C ASP A 443 -26.04 14.62 7.75
N ASP A 444 -26.52 13.72 6.89
CA ASP A 444 -27.78 12.96 7.08
C ASP A 444 -27.67 12.00 8.28
N VAL A 445 -26.49 11.40 8.52
CA VAL A 445 -26.24 10.57 9.71
C VAL A 445 -26.27 11.40 10.99
N LEU A 446 -25.75 12.64 10.95
CA LEU A 446 -25.70 13.55 12.11
C LEU A 446 -27.00 14.35 12.31
N ALA A 447 -27.85 14.47 11.29
CA ALA A 447 -29.09 15.26 11.34
C ALA A 447 -30.06 14.85 12.46
N PRO A 448 -30.31 13.55 12.75
CA PRO A 448 -31.13 13.14 13.89
C PRO A 448 -30.59 13.61 15.24
N TYR A 449 -29.26 13.65 15.41
CA TYR A 449 -28.62 14.17 16.62
C TYR A 449 -28.82 15.68 16.73
N ARG A 450 -28.49 16.43 15.67
CA ARG A 450 -28.65 17.89 15.62
C ARG A 450 -30.10 18.34 15.85
N ALA A 451 -31.08 17.52 15.46
CA ALA A 451 -32.50 17.82 15.67
C ALA A 451 -32.96 17.72 17.13
N LEU A 452 -32.28 16.89 17.95
CA LEU A 452 -32.65 16.64 19.35
C LEU A 452 -31.79 17.42 20.35
N LEU A 453 -30.60 17.88 19.94
CA LEU A 453 -29.69 18.65 20.76
C LEU A 453 -29.96 20.15 20.63
N ALA A 454 -29.79 20.88 21.73
CA ALA A 454 -29.98 22.32 21.79
C ALA A 454 -28.94 22.98 22.70
N ALA A 455 -28.81 24.30 22.60
CA ALA A 455 -27.89 25.10 23.42
C ALA A 455 -26.45 24.56 23.40
N ASP A 456 -25.81 24.45 24.55
CA ASP A 456 -24.40 24.07 24.66
C ASP A 456 -24.17 22.59 24.31
N LYS A 457 -25.18 21.72 24.47
CA LYS A 457 -25.11 20.32 24.00
C LYS A 457 -24.87 20.23 22.49
N LEU A 458 -25.56 21.06 21.71
CA LEU A 458 -25.37 21.08 20.25
C LEU A 458 -23.97 21.59 19.89
N ALA A 459 -23.50 22.65 20.56
CA ALA A 459 -22.15 23.18 20.32
C ALA A 459 -21.06 22.14 20.64
N VAL A 460 -21.18 21.42 21.77
CA VAL A 460 -20.24 20.35 22.14
C VAL A 460 -20.28 19.20 21.12
N PHE A 461 -21.46 18.84 20.62
CA PHE A 461 -21.62 17.80 19.61
C PHE A 461 -21.04 18.19 18.26
N ASP A 462 -21.22 19.44 17.80
CA ASP A 462 -20.63 19.89 16.54
C ASP A 462 -19.09 19.92 16.60
N ASP A 463 -18.50 20.18 17.77
CA ASP A 463 -17.05 20.08 17.98
C ASP A 463 -16.57 18.61 18.08
N HIS A 464 -17.46 17.66 18.43
CA HIS A 464 -17.14 16.25 18.67
C HIS A 464 -18.25 15.31 18.14
N PRO A 465 -18.45 15.18 16.84
CA PRO A 465 -19.62 14.46 16.29
C PRO A 465 -19.58 12.95 16.58
N ALA A 466 -20.75 12.33 16.72
CA ALA A 466 -20.88 10.91 17.12
C ALA A 466 -20.42 9.89 16.04
N ASP A 467 -20.15 10.34 14.81
CA ASP A 467 -19.50 9.53 13.77
C ASP A 467 -17.99 9.39 14.00
N SER A 468 -17.40 10.28 14.81
CA SER A 468 -15.96 10.39 15.08
C SER A 468 -15.61 10.12 16.55
N PHE A 469 -16.60 10.19 17.46
CA PHE A 469 -16.42 10.04 18.90
C PHE A 469 -17.44 9.08 19.52
N VAL A 470 -16.96 8.17 20.36
CA VAL A 470 -17.81 7.25 21.14
C VAL A 470 -18.15 7.90 22.47
N TYR A 471 -19.43 8.18 22.67
CA TYR A 471 -19.95 8.76 23.91
C TYR A 471 -20.30 7.69 24.93
N THR A 472 -20.01 7.92 26.21
CA THR A 472 -20.40 7.04 27.31
C THR A 472 -21.12 7.78 28.43
N THR A 473 -21.92 7.06 29.21
CA THR A 473 -22.55 7.54 30.44
C THR A 473 -21.59 7.44 31.64
N LEU A 474 -22.03 7.95 32.81
CA LEU A 474 -21.33 7.83 34.10
C LEU A 474 -20.94 6.39 34.47
N ASP A 475 -21.74 5.41 34.05
CA ASP A 475 -21.53 3.99 34.35
C ASP A 475 -20.68 3.28 33.29
N GLY A 476 -20.13 4.03 32.32
CA GLY A 476 -19.31 3.50 31.22
C GLY A 476 -20.10 2.81 30.11
N GLN A 477 -21.43 2.98 30.08
CA GLN A 477 -22.26 2.44 28.99
C GLN A 477 -22.16 3.34 27.76
N ILE A 478 -21.96 2.75 26.59
CA ILE A 478 -21.93 3.46 25.31
C ILE A 478 -23.32 4.03 25.02
N ILE A 479 -23.34 5.28 24.58
CA ILE A 479 -24.52 5.99 24.10
C ILE A 479 -24.60 5.75 22.59
N GLU A 480 -25.61 5.01 22.14
CA GLU A 480 -25.71 4.54 20.75
C GLU A 480 -26.76 5.29 19.92
N THR A 481 -27.67 6.05 20.55
CA THR A 481 -28.77 6.73 19.85
C THR A 481 -28.85 8.24 20.12
N PRO A 482 -29.40 9.02 19.16
CA PRO A 482 -29.68 10.44 19.34
C PRO A 482 -30.48 10.77 20.60
N GLU A 483 -31.50 9.96 20.91
CA GLU A 483 -32.37 10.15 22.08
C GLU A 483 -31.63 9.88 23.39
N GLN A 484 -30.77 8.86 23.41
CA GLN A 484 -29.94 8.56 24.58
C GLN A 484 -28.94 9.69 24.83
N LEU A 485 -28.32 10.22 23.77
CA LEU A 485 -27.39 11.34 23.86
C LEU A 485 -28.10 12.62 24.35
N ALA A 486 -29.27 12.92 23.79
CA ALA A 486 -30.09 14.05 24.21
C ALA A 486 -30.56 13.93 25.67
N ALA A 487 -30.95 12.72 26.12
CA ALA A 487 -31.45 12.46 27.47
C ALA A 487 -30.35 12.36 28.54
N ALA A 488 -29.10 12.07 28.17
CA ALA A 488 -28.02 11.90 29.12
C ALA A 488 -27.62 13.22 29.80
N ASP A 489 -27.59 13.25 31.12
CA ASP A 489 -27.13 14.41 31.91
C ASP A 489 -25.60 14.58 31.85
N TYR A 490 -24.88 13.50 31.55
CA TYR A 490 -23.43 13.48 31.45
C TYR A 490 -22.98 12.81 30.16
N TRP A 491 -22.04 13.46 29.47
CA TRP A 491 -21.35 12.92 28.32
C TRP A 491 -19.88 12.75 28.67
N PHE A 492 -19.32 11.61 28.32
CA PHE A 492 -17.89 11.36 28.38
C PHE A 492 -17.44 10.83 27.03
N PHE A 493 -16.24 11.20 26.60
CA PHE A 493 -15.54 10.44 25.58
C PHE A 493 -14.07 10.32 25.93
N GLU A 494 -13.50 9.20 25.52
CA GLU A 494 -12.07 8.92 25.63
C GLU A 494 -11.39 9.20 24.28
N GLY A 495 -10.31 9.97 24.32
CA GLY A 495 -9.46 10.23 23.17
C GLY A 495 -7.99 9.96 23.48
N PRO A 496 -7.18 9.65 22.46
CA PRO A 496 -5.74 9.50 22.63
C PRO A 496 -5.10 10.85 23.03
N LEU A 497 -4.11 10.80 23.92
CA LEU A 497 -3.33 11.97 24.33
C LEU A 497 -1.84 11.69 24.23
N ASP A 498 -1.15 12.45 23.38
CA ASP A 498 0.31 12.46 23.33
C ASP A 498 0.88 13.41 24.39
N LEU A 499 1.37 12.85 25.49
CA LEU A 499 2.00 13.61 26.56
C LEU A 499 3.50 13.75 26.28
N ARG A 500 3.92 14.97 25.92
CA ARG A 500 5.34 15.31 25.79
C ARG A 500 5.98 15.41 27.18
N SER A 501 6.88 14.48 27.47
CA SER A 501 7.75 14.47 28.63
C SER A 501 9.15 14.92 28.21
N SER A 502 9.80 15.77 28.99
CA SER A 502 11.24 16.02 28.85
C SER A 502 11.99 15.63 30.11
N ALA A 503 13.11 14.93 29.93
CA ALA A 503 14.02 14.56 31.00
C ALA A 503 15.45 14.93 30.58
N ASN A 504 16.22 15.46 31.52
CA ASN A 504 17.62 15.78 31.27
C ASN A 504 18.48 14.64 31.79
N VAL A 505 19.12 13.90 30.87
CA VAL A 505 19.99 12.77 31.19
C VAL A 505 21.39 13.13 30.72
N GLU A 506 22.34 13.19 31.66
CA GLU A 506 23.74 13.55 31.39
C GLU A 506 23.96 14.91 30.70
N GLY A 507 23.05 15.87 30.91
CA GLY A 507 23.14 17.22 30.33
C GLY A 507 22.51 17.36 28.94
N VAL A 508 21.92 16.28 28.40
CA VAL A 508 21.13 16.28 27.16
C VAL A 508 19.65 16.23 27.52
N GLU A 509 18.88 17.18 26.99
CA GLU A 509 17.42 17.19 27.12
C GLU A 509 16.81 16.19 26.14
N ILE A 510 16.20 15.14 26.67
CA ILE A 510 15.49 14.10 25.93
C ILE A 510 13.99 14.41 26.03
N THR A 511 13.36 14.71 24.90
CA THR A 511 11.90 14.81 24.77
C THR A 511 11.33 13.50 24.24
N ALA A 512 10.40 12.88 24.96
CA ALA A 512 9.66 11.69 24.55
C ALA A 512 8.15 11.97 24.57
N SER A 513 7.39 11.44 23.61
CA SER A 513 5.93 11.39 23.70
C SER A 513 5.55 10.06 24.33
N THR A 514 4.84 10.09 25.46
CA THR A 514 4.28 8.90 26.08
C THR A 514 2.81 8.84 25.75
N GLN A 515 2.34 7.70 25.24
CA GLN A 515 0.92 7.48 24.99
C GLN A 515 0.16 7.55 26.32
N GLY A 516 -0.76 8.49 26.38
CA GLY A 516 -1.73 8.65 27.44
C GLY A 516 -3.14 8.62 26.88
N TRP A 517 -4.08 8.63 27.81
CA TRP A 517 -5.50 8.78 27.52
C TRP A 517 -5.96 10.15 28.03
N ARG A 518 -6.96 10.72 27.36
CA ARG A 518 -7.71 11.89 27.83
C ARG A 518 -9.19 11.54 27.82
N VAL A 519 -9.83 11.66 28.98
CA VAL A 519 -11.28 11.65 29.11
C VAL A 519 -11.74 13.10 29.21
N LEU A 520 -12.54 13.52 28.24
CA LEU A 520 -13.30 14.76 28.35
C LEU A 520 -14.72 14.41 28.75
N GLY A 521 -15.30 15.22 29.62
CA GLY A 521 -16.72 15.10 29.84
C GLY A 521 -17.41 16.38 30.29
N TRP A 522 -18.72 16.35 30.08
CA TRP A 522 -19.60 17.49 30.20
C TRP A 522 -20.83 17.08 31.00
N ARG A 523 -21.28 17.98 31.86
CA ARG A 523 -22.55 17.86 32.58
C ARG A 523 -23.50 18.92 32.06
N PHE A 524 -24.71 18.52 31.74
CA PHE A 524 -25.73 19.41 31.21
C PHE A 524 -26.93 19.53 32.15
N ALA A 525 -27.62 20.66 32.07
CA ALA A 525 -28.95 20.83 32.61
C ALA A 525 -30.01 20.19 31.69
N PRO A 526 -31.25 19.97 32.16
CA PRO A 526 -32.33 19.43 31.32
C PRO A 526 -32.68 20.28 30.09
N ASP A 527 -32.31 21.57 30.07
CA ASP A 527 -32.51 22.47 28.93
C ASP A 527 -31.33 22.49 27.93
N GLY A 528 -30.32 21.65 28.15
CA GLY A 528 -29.12 21.54 27.29
C GLY A 528 -28.00 22.53 27.61
N THR A 529 -28.17 23.39 28.62
CA THR A 529 -27.13 24.31 29.08
C THR A 529 -25.99 23.55 29.76
N LEU A 530 -24.74 23.93 29.47
CA LEU A 530 -23.57 23.33 30.11
C LEU A 530 -23.45 23.79 31.56
N LEU A 531 -23.48 22.84 32.49
CA LEU A 531 -23.31 23.09 33.92
C LEU A 531 -21.85 22.95 34.36
N ASP A 532 -21.14 21.97 33.80
CA ASP A 532 -19.77 21.67 34.19
C ASP A 532 -19.01 20.96 33.07
N ARG A 533 -17.68 21.14 33.05
CA ARG A 533 -16.75 20.45 32.16
C ARG A 533 -15.59 19.92 32.99
N PHE A 534 -15.22 18.67 32.77
CA PHE A 534 -14.04 18.09 33.37
C PHE A 534 -13.17 17.40 32.32
N GLU A 535 -11.90 17.31 32.66
CA GLU A 535 -10.87 16.68 31.84
C GLU A 535 -10.01 15.87 32.80
N GLN A 536 -9.88 14.58 32.51
CA GLN A 536 -8.94 13.70 33.19
C GLN A 536 -7.99 13.13 32.16
N GLN A 537 -6.73 13.01 32.55
CA GLN A 537 -5.71 12.43 31.71
C GLN A 537 -4.82 11.53 32.55
N GLY A 538 -4.23 10.54 31.90
CA GLY A 538 -3.28 9.66 32.55
C GLY A 538 -2.44 8.91 31.54
N LEU A 539 -1.51 8.12 32.07
CA LEU A 539 -0.65 7.28 31.28
C LEU A 539 -1.31 5.91 31.08
N GLY A 540 -1.05 5.31 29.93
CA GLY A 540 -1.53 3.98 29.59
C GLY A 540 -2.40 3.96 28.34
N PRO A 541 -2.75 2.75 27.87
CA PRO A 541 -3.46 2.56 26.60
C PRO A 541 -4.95 2.93 26.68
N SER A 542 -5.53 2.97 27.88
CA SER A 542 -6.92 3.38 28.07
C SER A 542 -7.20 3.97 29.46
N ALA A 543 -8.27 4.75 29.55
CA ALA A 543 -8.70 5.39 30.77
C ALA A 543 -9.36 4.40 31.76
N PRO A 544 -8.98 4.42 33.05
CA PRO A 544 -9.66 3.62 34.05
C PRO A 544 -11.08 4.15 34.30
N LEU A 545 -12.03 3.31 34.71
CA LEU A 545 -13.41 3.71 35.01
C LEU A 545 -13.52 4.86 36.03
N SER A 546 -12.54 5.03 36.92
CA SER A 546 -12.48 6.16 37.84
C SER A 546 -12.30 7.52 37.14
N ALA A 547 -11.77 7.53 35.91
CA ALA A 547 -11.59 8.73 35.10
C ALA A 547 -12.92 9.28 34.53
N PHE A 548 -13.93 8.43 34.43
CA PHE A 548 -15.29 8.75 33.98
C PHE A 548 -16.20 9.17 35.14
N ARG A 549 -15.62 9.60 36.27
CA ARG A 549 -16.37 10.10 37.42
C ARG A 549 -16.06 11.58 37.64
N PRO A 550 -17.10 12.43 37.81
CA PRO A 550 -16.88 13.81 38.19
C PRO A 550 -16.19 13.86 39.56
N PRO A 551 -15.27 14.81 39.78
CA PRO A 551 -14.71 15.05 41.10
C PRO A 551 -15.84 15.41 42.08
N ALA A 552 -15.77 14.84 43.29
CA ALA A 552 -16.79 14.98 44.34
C ALA A 552 -16.91 16.41 44.89
#